data_AF-A0A7J5EJF6-F1
#
_entry.id   AF-A0A7J5EJF6-F1
#
_cell.length_a   1.000
_cell.length_b   1.000
_cell.length_c   1.000
_cell.angle_alpha   90.00
_cell.angle_beta   90.00
_cell.angle_gamma   90.00
#
_symmetry.space_group_name_H-M   'P 1'
#
loop_
_entity.id
_entity.type
_entity.pdbx_description
1 polymer ?
#
loop_
_entity_poly.entity_id
_entity_poly.type
_entity_poly.pdbx_seq_one_letter_code
_entity_poly.pdbx_strand_id
1 'polypeptide(L)'
;MYLAEQEHIARDVEGYLRRHEHKELLRFVVIGSVDDGKSTLIGRLLHDSGRVYEDHLSAVQRASARGATRGQGSTAALDLSLLTDGLKAEREQGITIDVAYRYFSTEKRKFIIADTPGHVQYTRNMATGASTADVAVILIDARLGVLPQTRRHAYIAALLGIPHLVVCINKMDLVAWDEGAYRDIAGAIEDHAGKLGIPDVRCLPVSALDGDQIVRRGEAAPWYDGPTLLEHLESVPLASHEGLPELRFPVQYVIRPSLDYRGFAGQIAAGVVRAGDEVVVLPSGKASKVVAIDTYEGPIEEAFAPMSVTLRLADEIDISRGDMLVHGGARPAVTDRLDARVVWMEEKALDPTRTYVLKHTTRTTRVDVERIDAIIDPETLAATPAARLELNDIGRLTLRCHSPLFVDAYAASRSTGAFILVDALTNDTVAAGMI
;
A
#
# COMPACT_ATOMS: atom_id res chain seq x y z
N MET A 1 17.30 -10.37 31.81
CA MET A 1 16.11 -9.96 31.04
C MET A 1 15.46 -11.16 30.35
N TYR A 2 16.21 -11.95 29.57
CA TYR A 2 15.73 -13.17 28.88
C TYR A 2 15.09 -14.26 29.77
N LEU A 3 15.60 -14.47 31.00
CA LEU A 3 15.08 -15.51 31.90
C LEU A 3 13.75 -15.13 32.59
N ALA A 4 13.49 -13.83 32.78
CA ALA A 4 12.25 -13.34 33.39
C ALA A 4 11.07 -13.42 32.41
N GLU A 5 11.35 -13.33 31.11
CA GLU A 5 10.35 -13.39 30.04
C GLU A 5 9.84 -14.82 29.81
N GLN A 6 10.73 -15.82 29.94
CA GLN A 6 10.36 -17.25 29.84
C GLN A 6 9.47 -17.73 30.99
N GLU A 7 9.69 -17.25 32.22
CA GLU A 7 8.82 -17.56 33.37
C GLU A 7 7.43 -16.92 33.25
N HIS A 8 7.32 -15.75 32.60
CA HIS A 8 6.04 -15.10 32.33
C HIS A 8 5.25 -15.78 31.20
N ILE A 9 5.92 -16.24 30.13
CA ILE A 9 5.30 -16.99 29.03
C ILE A 9 4.71 -18.31 29.54
N ALA A 10 5.37 -19.01 30.47
CA ALA A 10 4.88 -20.27 31.02
C ALA A 10 3.64 -20.13 31.94
N ARG A 11 3.42 -18.94 32.53
CA ARG A 11 2.33 -18.68 33.48
C ARG A 11 1.08 -18.05 32.85
N ASP A 12 1.19 -17.46 31.66
CA ASP A 12 0.10 -16.76 30.98
C ASP A 12 0.23 -16.88 29.43
N VAL A 13 0.28 -18.13 28.94
CA VAL A 13 0.32 -18.43 27.50
C VAL A 13 -0.90 -17.83 26.79
N GLU A 14 -2.07 -17.88 27.42
CA GLU A 14 -3.33 -17.41 26.84
C GLU A 14 -3.39 -15.88 26.76
N GLY A 15 -2.94 -15.15 27.78
CA GLY A 15 -2.78 -13.69 27.73
C GLY A 15 -1.63 -13.25 26.83
N TYR A 16 -0.56 -14.04 26.68
CA TYR A 16 0.48 -13.82 25.67
C TYR A 16 -0.06 -13.99 24.24
N LEU A 17 -0.85 -15.05 23.99
CA LEU A 17 -1.50 -15.31 22.70
C LEU A 17 -2.51 -14.20 22.37
N ARG A 18 -3.40 -13.81 23.29
CA ARG A 18 -4.35 -12.69 23.09
C ARG A 18 -3.65 -11.37 22.81
N ARG A 19 -2.57 -11.05 23.54
CA ARG A 19 -1.74 -9.85 23.27
C ARG A 19 -1.07 -9.89 21.90
N HIS A 20 -0.78 -11.07 21.36
CA HIS A 20 -0.22 -11.24 20.02
C HIS A 20 -1.29 -11.33 18.93
N GLU A 21 -2.51 -11.74 19.26
CA GLU A 21 -3.65 -11.87 18.34
C GLU A 21 -4.15 -10.50 17.89
N HIS A 22 -4.25 -9.54 18.82
CA HIS A 22 -4.79 -8.20 18.56
C HIS A 22 -3.75 -7.12 18.19
N LYS A 23 -2.50 -7.47 17.88
CA LYS A 23 -1.52 -6.47 17.41
C LYS A 23 -1.98 -5.90 16.07
N GLU A 24 -2.04 -4.58 16.00
CA GLU A 24 -2.27 -3.84 14.76
C GLU A 24 -1.25 -4.25 13.68
N LEU A 25 -1.70 -4.28 12.44
CA LEU A 25 -0.90 -4.65 11.28
C LEU A 25 -0.69 -3.42 10.40
N LEU A 26 0.55 -2.94 10.35
CA LEU A 26 0.95 -1.84 9.49
C LEU A 26 1.64 -2.36 8.23
N ARG A 27 1.17 -1.93 7.07
CA ARG A 27 1.80 -2.18 5.77
C ARG A 27 2.57 -0.95 5.35
N PHE A 28 3.85 -1.09 5.03
CA PHE A 28 4.61 0.00 4.47
C PHE A 28 5.43 -0.43 3.26
N VAL A 29 5.65 0.53 2.37
CA VAL A 29 6.45 0.35 1.17
C VAL A 29 7.75 1.12 1.31
N VAL A 30 8.88 0.52 0.91
CA VAL A 30 10.18 1.18 0.89
C VAL A 30 10.53 1.56 -0.55
N ILE A 31 10.86 2.82 -0.75
CA ILE A 31 11.04 3.44 -2.07
C ILE A 31 12.24 4.40 -2.01
N GLY A 32 12.88 4.69 -3.15
CA GLY A 32 14.12 5.48 -3.21
C GLY A 32 14.92 5.15 -4.47
N SER A 33 15.90 5.99 -4.80
CA SER A 33 16.80 5.81 -5.95
C SER A 33 17.60 4.52 -5.85
N VAL A 34 18.20 4.14 -6.98
CA VAL A 34 19.34 3.21 -6.99
C VAL A 34 20.43 3.83 -6.09
N ASP A 35 21.03 3.01 -5.24
CA ASP A 35 22.06 3.39 -4.25
C ASP A 35 21.63 4.19 -3.02
N ASP A 36 20.36 4.55 -2.83
CA ASP A 36 19.90 5.24 -1.60
C ASP A 36 19.94 4.35 -0.34
N GLY A 37 20.24 3.05 -0.49
CA GLY A 37 20.43 2.12 0.63
C GLY A 37 19.14 1.43 1.11
N LYS A 38 18.13 1.26 0.24
CA LYS A 38 16.84 0.60 0.58
C LYS A 38 17.04 -0.80 1.17
N SER A 39 17.74 -1.67 0.44
CA SER A 39 18.05 -3.05 0.84
C SER A 39 18.82 -3.08 2.17
N THR A 40 19.79 -2.18 2.33
CA THR A 40 20.55 -2.03 3.58
C THR A 40 19.64 -1.64 4.74
N LEU A 41 18.74 -0.69 4.56
CA LEU A 41 17.78 -0.26 5.57
C LEU A 41 16.86 -1.40 5.99
N ILE A 42 16.28 -2.11 5.03
CA ILE A 42 15.39 -3.25 5.31
C ILE A 42 16.16 -4.34 6.06
N GLY A 43 17.35 -4.70 5.58
CA GLY A 43 18.21 -5.67 6.25
C GLY A 43 18.56 -5.27 7.67
N ARG A 44 18.89 -3.99 7.90
CA ARG A 44 19.15 -3.39 9.22
C ARG A 44 17.93 -3.47 10.13
N LEU A 45 16.75 -3.08 9.65
CA LEU A 45 15.51 -3.11 10.40
C LEU A 45 15.15 -4.55 10.82
N LEU A 46 15.31 -5.53 9.92
CA LEU A 46 15.06 -6.93 10.22
C LEU A 46 16.08 -7.52 11.21
N HIS A 47 17.37 -7.19 11.04
CA HIS A 47 18.44 -7.63 11.93
C HIS A 47 18.27 -7.07 13.34
N ASP A 48 18.10 -5.75 13.47
CA ASP A 48 18.10 -5.05 14.75
C ASP A 48 16.76 -5.21 15.51
N SER A 49 15.66 -5.55 14.82
CA SER A 49 14.40 -5.95 15.47
C SER A 49 14.42 -7.38 16.03
N GLY A 50 15.53 -8.11 15.85
CA GLY A 50 15.77 -9.42 16.48
C GLY A 50 14.96 -10.57 15.88
N ARG A 51 14.51 -10.46 14.62
CA ARG A 51 13.47 -11.34 14.05
C ARG A 51 13.87 -12.03 12.74
N VAL A 52 15.13 -11.93 12.31
CA VAL A 52 15.65 -12.85 11.27
C VAL A 52 15.85 -14.20 11.95
N TYR A 53 15.13 -15.24 11.50
CA TYR A 53 15.40 -16.62 11.93
C TYR A 53 16.91 -16.88 11.81
N GLU A 54 17.57 -17.28 12.92
CA GLU A 54 19.04 -17.39 13.05
C GLU A 54 19.72 -18.11 11.87
N ASP A 55 19.01 -19.06 11.25
CA ASP A 55 19.43 -19.80 10.08
C ASP A 55 19.77 -18.91 8.86
N HIS A 56 19.01 -17.84 8.62
CA HIS A 56 19.24 -16.91 7.51
C HIS A 56 20.43 -15.98 7.77
N LEU A 57 20.65 -15.55 9.01
CA LEU A 57 21.82 -14.74 9.39
C LEU A 57 23.13 -15.52 9.20
N SER A 58 23.14 -16.80 9.54
CA SER A 58 24.31 -17.67 9.34
C SER A 58 24.66 -17.87 7.85
N ALA A 59 23.65 -17.85 6.97
CA ALA A 59 23.86 -17.95 5.53
C ALA A 59 24.45 -16.65 4.95
N VAL A 60 23.98 -15.49 5.43
CA VAL A 60 24.49 -14.17 5.04
C VAL A 60 25.90 -13.92 5.56
N GLN A 61 26.21 -14.31 6.79
CA GLN A 61 27.58 -14.25 7.33
C GLN A 61 28.56 -15.06 6.47
N ARG A 62 28.17 -16.28 6.06
CA ARG A 62 28.97 -17.14 5.17
C ARG A 62 29.08 -16.60 3.75
N ALA A 63 28.10 -15.85 3.27
CA ALA A 63 28.11 -15.22 1.94
C ALA A 63 28.94 -13.92 1.92
N SER A 64 28.77 -13.07 2.94
CA SER A 64 29.55 -11.84 3.14
C SER A 64 31.04 -12.15 3.26
N ALA A 65 31.40 -13.20 4.01
CA ALA A 65 32.78 -13.68 4.14
C ALA A 65 33.39 -14.19 2.82
N ARG A 66 32.56 -14.64 1.87
CA ARG A 66 32.99 -15.09 0.53
C ARG A 66 33.15 -13.94 -0.47
N GLY A 67 32.46 -12.81 -0.27
CA GLY A 67 32.58 -11.61 -1.12
C GLY A 67 33.75 -10.69 -0.76
N ALA A 68 34.20 -10.71 0.49
CA ALA A 68 35.31 -9.89 1.01
C ALA A 68 36.70 -10.17 0.38
N THR A 69 36.82 -11.14 -0.53
CA THR A 69 38.03 -11.38 -1.34
C THR A 69 38.19 -10.42 -2.52
N ARG A 70 37.23 -9.52 -2.78
CA ARG A 70 37.37 -8.43 -3.76
C ARG A 70 37.41 -7.06 -3.07
N GLY A 71 38.59 -6.76 -2.54
CA GLY A 71 39.14 -5.43 -2.27
C GLY A 71 38.20 -4.27 -1.94
N GLN A 72 38.04 -3.98 -0.65
CA GLN A 72 38.30 -2.67 -0.01
C GLN A 72 38.31 -2.88 1.51
N GLY A 73 39.20 -2.15 2.19
CA GLY A 73 39.69 -2.49 3.52
C GLY A 73 38.76 -2.21 4.70
N SER A 74 39.01 -2.98 5.77
CA SER A 74 38.66 -2.81 7.18
C SER A 74 37.21 -2.98 7.64
N THR A 75 37.09 -3.84 8.66
CA THR A 75 35.89 -4.39 9.33
C THR A 75 35.07 -5.38 8.51
N ALA A 76 34.93 -6.60 9.04
CA ALA A 76 34.02 -7.63 8.54
C ALA A 76 32.56 -7.18 8.79
N ALA A 77 32.14 -6.14 8.08
CA ALA A 77 30.77 -5.66 8.11
C ALA A 77 29.90 -6.71 7.40
N LEU A 78 28.84 -7.16 8.09
CA LEU A 78 27.81 -8.00 7.50
C LEU A 78 27.16 -7.23 6.35
N ASP A 79 27.14 -7.81 5.15
CA ASP A 79 26.40 -7.23 4.04
C ASP A 79 24.91 -7.59 4.19
N LEU A 80 24.18 -6.69 4.84
CA LEU A 80 22.76 -6.89 5.16
C LEU A 80 21.84 -6.83 3.93
N SER A 81 22.33 -6.33 2.79
CA SER A 81 21.57 -6.38 1.52
C SER A 81 21.32 -7.83 1.05
N LEU A 82 22.18 -8.76 1.43
CA LEU A 82 22.02 -10.18 1.11
C LEU A 82 20.82 -10.85 1.80
N LEU A 83 20.20 -10.20 2.80
CA LEU A 83 18.94 -10.65 3.40
C LEU A 83 17.73 -10.33 2.53
N THR A 84 17.81 -9.31 1.67
CA THR A 84 16.67 -8.78 0.91
C THR A 84 16.62 -9.34 -0.52
N ASP A 85 17.77 -9.61 -1.14
CA ASP A 85 17.86 -9.93 -2.57
C ASP A 85 17.52 -11.41 -2.86
N GLY A 86 16.32 -11.63 -3.41
CA GLY A 86 15.70 -12.95 -3.56
C GLY A 86 16.08 -13.66 -4.86
N LEU A 87 16.21 -12.94 -5.97
CA LEU A 87 16.44 -13.51 -7.30
C LEU A 87 17.93 -13.53 -7.67
N LYS A 88 18.34 -14.54 -8.44
CA LYS A 88 19.73 -14.65 -8.93
C LYS A 88 20.10 -13.48 -9.86
N ALA A 89 19.15 -12.99 -10.65
CA ALA A 89 19.32 -11.82 -11.51
C ALA A 89 19.45 -10.51 -10.72
N GLU A 90 18.71 -10.36 -9.62
CA GLU A 90 18.86 -9.22 -8.69
C GLU A 90 20.28 -9.18 -8.10
N ARG A 91 20.78 -10.35 -7.67
CA ARG A 91 22.14 -10.49 -7.11
C ARG A 91 23.27 -10.21 -8.11
N GLU A 92 23.04 -10.51 -9.39
CA GLU A 92 24.04 -10.27 -10.45
C GLU A 92 24.07 -8.80 -10.88
N GLN A 93 22.97 -8.06 -10.68
CA GLN A 93 22.83 -6.65 -11.09
C GLN A 93 22.82 -5.64 -9.94
N GLY A 94 22.70 -6.09 -8.68
CA GLY A 94 22.66 -5.21 -7.49
C GLY A 94 21.40 -4.33 -7.40
N ILE A 95 20.29 -4.76 -8.00
CA ILE A 95 19.01 -4.03 -8.01
C ILE A 95 17.84 -4.94 -7.62
N THR A 96 16.83 -4.39 -6.94
CA THR A 96 15.53 -5.05 -6.70
C THR A 96 14.70 -5.01 -8.00
N ILE A 97 14.15 -6.15 -8.45
CA ILE A 97 13.44 -6.27 -9.73
C ILE A 97 11.93 -6.46 -9.52
N ASP A 98 11.51 -7.24 -8.51
CA ASP A 98 10.09 -7.48 -8.20
C ASP A 98 9.75 -7.06 -6.77
N VAL A 99 8.47 -6.93 -6.45
CA VAL A 99 8.03 -6.56 -5.09
C VAL A 99 8.23 -7.74 -4.14
N ALA A 100 9.17 -7.61 -3.20
CA ALA A 100 9.38 -8.63 -2.18
C ALA A 100 8.64 -8.26 -0.88
N TYR A 101 7.78 -9.16 -0.39
CA TYR A 101 7.10 -8.98 0.88
C TYR A 101 7.90 -9.59 2.04
N ARG A 102 8.17 -8.80 3.07
CA ARG A 102 8.85 -9.24 4.31
C ARG A 102 7.97 -8.97 5.51
N TYR A 103 8.15 -9.77 6.56
CA TYR A 103 7.31 -9.74 7.76
C TYR A 103 8.20 -9.63 8.99
N PHE A 104 7.85 -8.72 9.88
CA PHE A 104 8.42 -8.68 11.23
C PHE A 104 7.37 -8.17 12.22
N SER A 105 7.62 -8.31 13.50
CA SER A 105 6.77 -7.68 14.52
C SER A 105 7.59 -7.29 15.73
N THR A 106 7.12 -6.28 16.43
CA THR A 106 7.67 -5.81 17.70
C THR A 106 6.76 -6.23 18.84
N GLU A 107 7.06 -5.77 20.04
CA GLU A 107 6.15 -5.90 21.18
C GLU A 107 4.81 -5.18 20.93
N LYS A 108 4.83 -4.05 20.20
CA LYS A 108 3.64 -3.21 19.99
C LYS A 108 2.85 -3.52 18.73
N ARG A 109 3.52 -3.88 17.62
CA ARG A 109 2.87 -3.89 16.29
C ARG A 109 3.43 -4.94 15.34
N LYS A 110 2.61 -5.40 14.40
CA LYS A 110 3.00 -6.29 13.28
C LYS A 110 3.24 -5.46 12.03
N PHE A 111 4.21 -5.86 11.21
CA PHE A 111 4.62 -5.12 10.04
C PHE A 111 4.72 -6.02 8.80
N ILE A 112 4.25 -5.48 7.66
CA ILE A 112 4.51 -6.01 6.32
C ILE A 112 5.29 -4.96 5.55
N ILE A 113 6.45 -5.34 5.04
CA ILE A 113 7.30 -4.50 4.20
C ILE A 113 7.09 -4.93 2.76
N ALA A 114 6.71 -4.00 1.89
CA ALA A 114 6.82 -4.15 0.44
C ALA A 114 8.14 -3.50 -0.02
N ASP A 115 9.13 -4.32 -0.38
CA ASP A 115 10.37 -3.84 -0.98
C ASP A 115 10.12 -3.62 -2.48
N THR A 116 10.10 -2.35 -2.91
CA THR A 116 9.83 -2.01 -4.30
C THR A 116 11.10 -1.60 -5.04
N PRO A 117 11.24 -2.00 -6.31
CA PRO A 117 12.33 -1.53 -7.17
C PRO A 117 12.42 -0.01 -7.23
N GLY A 118 13.64 0.51 -7.14
CA GLY A 118 13.85 1.96 -7.15
C GLY A 118 13.68 2.61 -8.51
N HIS A 119 14.00 1.92 -9.60
CA HIS A 119 14.19 2.54 -10.93
C HIS A 119 12.87 3.04 -11.58
N VAL A 120 12.98 4.11 -12.38
CA VAL A 120 11.84 4.76 -13.09
C VAL A 120 11.00 3.77 -13.91
N GLN A 121 11.65 2.76 -14.49
CA GLN A 121 11.01 1.70 -15.28
C GLN A 121 10.10 0.77 -14.46
N TYR A 122 10.09 0.86 -13.13
CA TYR A 122 9.32 0.00 -12.24
C TYR A 122 8.18 0.73 -11.51
N THR A 123 7.65 1.80 -12.10
CA THR A 123 6.45 2.50 -11.57
C THR A 123 5.27 1.54 -11.41
N ARG A 124 5.13 0.55 -12.30
CA ARG A 124 4.20 -0.59 -12.14
C ARG A 124 4.37 -1.34 -10.80
N ASN A 125 5.61 -1.68 -10.45
CA ASN A 125 5.91 -2.50 -9.27
C ASN A 125 5.70 -1.68 -8.00
N MET A 126 6.11 -0.40 -8.03
CA MET A 126 5.77 0.55 -6.99
C MET A 126 4.25 0.66 -6.83
N ALA A 127 3.49 0.87 -7.90
CA ALA A 127 2.03 1.00 -7.83
C ALA A 127 1.35 -0.25 -7.24
N THR A 128 1.85 -1.43 -7.61
CA THR A 128 1.37 -2.70 -7.08
C THR A 128 1.64 -2.81 -5.58
N GLY A 129 2.89 -2.62 -5.14
CA GLY A 129 3.27 -2.73 -3.73
C GLY A 129 2.68 -1.64 -2.83
N ALA A 130 2.56 -0.43 -3.35
CA ALA A 130 2.08 0.75 -2.64
C ALA A 130 0.54 0.80 -2.52
N SER A 131 -0.20 0.10 -3.38
CA SER A 131 -1.68 0.12 -3.41
C SER A 131 -2.35 -0.28 -2.09
N THR A 132 -1.66 -1.08 -1.26
CA THR A 132 -2.15 -1.56 0.05
C THR A 132 -1.37 -0.98 1.23
N ALA A 133 -0.45 -0.05 0.97
CA ALA A 133 0.39 0.52 2.00
C ALA A 133 -0.35 1.60 2.80
N ASP A 134 -0.06 1.60 4.10
CA ASP A 134 -0.48 2.63 5.06
C ASP A 134 0.59 3.74 5.13
N VAL A 135 1.87 3.37 4.95
CA VAL A 135 3.02 4.27 5.02
C VAL A 135 3.94 4.09 3.80
N ALA A 136 4.42 5.19 3.24
CA ALA A 136 5.50 5.20 2.25
C ALA A 136 6.80 5.65 2.91
N VAL A 137 7.84 4.83 2.88
CA VAL A 137 9.18 5.15 3.40
C VAL A 137 10.09 5.45 2.21
N ILE A 138 10.42 6.71 1.99
CA ILE A 138 11.33 7.17 0.93
C ILE A 138 12.73 7.37 1.51
N LEU A 139 13.74 6.76 0.89
CA LEU A 139 15.14 7.00 1.22
C LEU A 139 15.71 8.09 0.30
N ILE A 140 16.57 8.93 0.86
CA ILE A 140 17.31 9.98 0.14
C ILE A 140 18.75 9.94 0.61
N ASP A 141 19.72 9.84 -0.29
CA ASP A 141 21.14 10.07 0.03
C ASP A 141 21.38 11.54 0.38
N ALA A 142 21.81 11.81 1.63
CA ALA A 142 22.06 13.15 2.14
C ALA A 142 23.11 13.93 1.33
N ARG A 143 24.01 13.24 0.61
CA ARG A 143 25.03 13.86 -0.24
C ARG A 143 24.45 14.39 -1.56
N LEU A 144 23.34 13.81 -2.01
CA LEU A 144 22.71 14.13 -3.30
C LEU A 144 21.47 15.01 -3.13
N GLY A 145 20.81 14.93 -1.98
CA GLY A 145 19.58 15.65 -1.71
C GLY A 145 18.40 15.15 -2.53
N VAL A 146 17.38 16.00 -2.73
CA VAL A 146 16.13 15.60 -3.40
C VAL A 146 16.35 15.44 -4.91
N LEU A 147 16.24 14.21 -5.39
CA LEU A 147 16.35 13.86 -6.81
C LEU A 147 14.98 13.87 -7.51
N PRO A 148 14.93 13.94 -8.86
CA PRO A 148 13.67 13.85 -9.59
C PRO A 148 12.90 12.55 -9.29
N GLN A 149 13.62 11.45 -9.11
CA GLN A 149 13.06 10.15 -8.71
C GLN A 149 12.38 10.19 -7.33
N THR A 150 12.94 10.93 -6.37
CA THR A 150 12.30 11.17 -5.06
C THR A 150 10.94 11.85 -5.23
N ARG A 151 10.87 12.88 -6.09
CA ARG A 151 9.62 13.60 -6.40
C ARG A 151 8.60 12.68 -7.06
N ARG A 152 9.05 11.84 -8.00
CA ARG A 152 8.22 10.84 -8.67
C ARG A 152 7.62 9.84 -7.69
N HIS A 153 8.43 9.31 -6.78
CA HIS A 153 7.95 8.37 -5.76
C HIS A 153 6.95 9.01 -4.81
N ALA A 154 7.21 10.24 -4.35
CA ALA A 154 6.24 10.98 -3.54
C ALA A 154 4.92 11.20 -4.30
N TYR A 155 4.98 11.54 -5.59
CA TYR A 155 3.79 11.70 -6.43
C TYR A 155 2.99 10.39 -6.54
N ILE A 156 3.65 9.26 -6.82
CA ILE A 156 2.97 7.96 -6.92
C ILE A 156 2.36 7.55 -5.57
N ALA A 157 3.06 7.78 -4.45
CA ALA A 157 2.51 7.52 -3.12
C ALA A 157 1.24 8.35 -2.85
N ALA A 158 1.27 9.65 -3.18
CA ALA A 158 0.10 10.53 -3.08
C ALA A 158 -1.04 10.10 -4.01
N LEU A 159 -0.70 9.70 -5.23
CA LEU A 159 -1.67 9.22 -6.23
C LEU A 159 -2.40 7.95 -5.78
N LEU A 160 -1.70 7.06 -5.06
CA LEU A 160 -2.26 5.85 -4.44
C LEU A 160 -2.87 6.12 -3.05
N GLY A 161 -2.95 7.40 -2.67
CA GLY A 161 -3.65 7.87 -1.48
C GLY A 161 -2.96 7.50 -0.17
N ILE A 162 -1.67 7.15 -0.16
CA ILE A 162 -0.94 6.80 1.06
C ILE A 162 -0.89 8.02 1.99
N PRO A 163 -1.47 7.94 3.21
CA PRO A 163 -1.62 9.11 4.09
C PRO A 163 -0.31 9.53 4.76
N HIS A 164 0.56 8.56 5.07
CA HIS A 164 1.79 8.80 5.83
C HIS A 164 3.01 8.65 4.93
N LEU A 165 3.79 9.73 4.81
CA LEU A 165 5.06 9.74 4.10
C LEU A 165 6.22 9.92 5.09
N VAL A 166 7.09 8.92 5.17
CA VAL A 166 8.32 8.98 5.97
C VAL A 166 9.49 9.13 5.03
N VAL A 167 10.33 10.13 5.25
CA VAL A 167 11.53 10.37 4.46
C VAL A 167 12.75 10.13 5.32
N CYS A 168 13.44 9.02 5.04
CA CYS A 168 14.71 8.66 5.63
C CYS A 168 15.84 9.35 4.86
N ILE A 169 16.36 10.45 5.41
CA ILE A 169 17.54 11.14 4.89
C ILE A 169 18.74 10.30 5.34
N ASN A 170 19.17 9.41 4.46
CA ASN A 170 20.14 8.36 4.71
C ASN A 170 21.57 8.83 4.40
N LYS A 171 22.55 8.08 4.92
CA LYS A 171 23.99 8.36 4.78
C LYS A 171 24.43 9.66 5.46
N MET A 172 23.77 10.01 6.57
CA MET A 172 24.14 11.19 7.37
C MET A 172 25.56 11.10 7.92
N ASP A 173 26.09 9.89 8.12
CA ASP A 173 27.48 9.63 8.48
C ASP A 173 28.48 10.22 7.47
N LEU A 174 28.16 10.16 6.18
CA LEU A 174 29.03 10.67 5.10
C LEU A 174 29.03 12.20 4.99
N VAL A 175 28.03 12.86 5.58
CA VAL A 175 27.96 14.33 5.69
C VAL A 175 28.21 14.79 7.13
N ALA A 176 28.85 13.95 7.94
CA ALA A 176 29.19 14.23 9.33
C ALA A 176 28.00 14.73 10.19
N TRP A 177 26.80 14.21 9.88
CA TRP A 177 25.55 14.56 10.56
C TRP A 177 25.26 16.07 10.55
N ASP A 178 25.57 16.75 9.44
CA ASP A 178 25.31 18.17 9.26
C ASP A 178 23.81 18.51 9.35
N GLU A 179 23.46 19.36 10.31
CA GLU A 179 22.07 19.79 10.54
C GLU A 179 21.53 20.66 9.38
N GLY A 180 22.41 21.44 8.73
CA GLY A 180 22.04 22.28 7.59
C GLY A 180 21.54 21.45 6.42
N ALA A 181 22.32 20.44 6.00
CA ALA A 181 21.98 19.51 4.94
C ALA A 181 20.66 18.77 5.23
N TYR A 182 20.44 18.33 6.48
CA TYR A 182 19.17 17.74 6.88
C TYR A 182 18.00 18.72 6.69
N ARG A 183 18.12 19.95 7.21
CA ARG A 183 17.05 20.96 7.15
C ARG A 183 16.73 21.37 5.71
N ASP A 184 17.74 21.50 4.86
CA ASP A 184 17.55 21.84 3.44
C ASP A 184 16.76 20.75 2.69
N ILE A 185 17.13 19.48 2.92
CA ILE A 185 16.44 18.34 2.30
C ILE A 185 15.02 18.19 2.87
N ALA A 186 14.85 18.30 4.19
CA ALA A 186 13.56 18.22 4.85
C ALA A 186 12.59 19.30 4.35
N GLY A 187 13.04 20.56 4.28
CA GLY A 187 12.22 21.66 3.76
C GLY A 187 11.81 21.45 2.30
N ALA A 188 12.72 20.99 1.44
CA ALA A 188 12.41 20.70 0.04
C ALA A 188 11.37 19.57 -0.13
N ILE A 189 11.34 18.61 0.80
CA ILE A 189 10.37 17.52 0.83
C ILE A 189 9.02 17.98 1.35
N GLU A 190 9.00 18.74 2.45
CA GLU A 190 7.77 19.30 3.01
C GLU A 190 7.05 20.19 2.00
N ASP A 191 7.79 21.04 1.28
CA ASP A 191 7.26 21.87 0.19
C ASP A 191 6.67 21.04 -0.95
N HIS A 192 7.33 19.94 -1.33
CA HIS A 192 6.84 19.07 -2.41
C HIS A 192 5.62 18.28 -1.98
N ALA A 193 5.64 17.69 -0.77
CA ALA A 193 4.53 16.93 -0.23
C ALA A 193 3.29 17.81 0.02
N GLY A 194 3.48 19.07 0.42
CA GLY A 194 2.40 20.06 0.53
C GLY A 194 1.70 20.32 -0.81
N LYS A 195 2.45 20.39 -1.92
CA LYS A 195 1.86 20.51 -3.28
C LYS A 195 1.09 19.26 -3.71
N LEU A 196 1.49 18.09 -3.20
CA LEU A 196 0.83 16.81 -3.46
C LEU A 196 -0.41 16.59 -2.57
N GLY A 197 -0.58 17.37 -1.51
CA GLY A 197 -1.67 17.20 -0.54
C GLY A 197 -1.49 15.97 0.35
N ILE A 198 -0.26 15.54 0.60
CA ILE A 198 0.01 14.44 1.54
C ILE A 198 -0.18 14.99 2.97
N PRO A 199 -1.06 14.39 3.79
CA PRO A 199 -1.46 14.98 5.07
C PRO A 199 -0.41 14.85 6.17
N ASP A 200 0.36 13.75 6.18
CA ASP A 200 1.37 13.49 7.21
C ASP A 200 2.72 13.16 6.57
N VAL A 201 3.73 13.98 6.89
CA VAL A 201 5.08 13.88 6.33
C VAL A 201 6.08 13.99 7.48
N ARG A 202 7.02 13.05 7.53
CA ARG A 202 8.05 13.00 8.57
C ARG A 202 9.43 12.76 7.99
N CYS A 203 10.36 13.69 8.19
CA CYS A 203 11.76 13.52 7.79
C CYS A 203 12.63 13.03 8.96
N LEU A 204 13.35 11.92 8.78
CA LEU A 204 14.20 11.29 9.78
C LEU A 204 15.65 11.26 9.27
N PRO A 205 16.64 11.81 10.02
CA PRO A 205 18.06 11.65 9.67
C PRO A 205 18.52 10.27 10.09
N VAL A 206 19.12 9.49 9.19
CA VAL A 206 19.50 8.10 9.46
C VAL A 206 20.85 7.70 8.85
N SER A 207 21.46 6.65 9.42
CA SER A 207 22.49 5.84 8.74
C SER A 207 22.01 4.38 8.71
N ALA A 208 21.58 3.91 7.54
CA ALA A 208 21.16 2.52 7.37
C ALA A 208 22.34 1.53 7.57
N LEU A 209 23.55 1.96 7.21
CA LEU A 209 24.75 1.14 7.34
C LEU A 209 25.14 0.96 8.81
N ASP A 210 25.20 2.05 9.58
CA ASP A 210 25.64 2.03 10.97
C ASP A 210 24.50 1.66 11.94
N GLY A 211 23.25 1.86 11.53
CA GLY A 211 22.04 1.57 12.30
C GLY A 211 21.52 2.74 13.14
N ASP A 212 22.19 3.90 13.09
CA ASP A 212 21.76 5.11 13.79
C ASP A 212 20.40 5.60 13.29
N GLN A 213 19.52 5.93 14.25
CA GLN A 213 18.14 6.40 14.06
C GLN A 213 17.21 5.41 13.33
N ILE A 214 17.61 4.15 13.16
CA ILE A 214 16.74 3.09 12.60
C ILE A 214 15.91 2.45 13.70
N VAL A 215 16.56 1.67 14.57
CA VAL A 215 15.95 1.06 15.76
C VAL A 215 16.39 1.79 17.03
N ARG A 216 17.62 2.32 17.04
CA ARG A 216 18.24 2.97 18.19
C ARG A 216 18.56 4.42 17.83
N ARG A 217 18.44 5.34 18.80
CA ARG A 217 18.62 6.78 18.60
C ARG A 217 20.05 7.19 18.19
N GLY A 218 21.07 6.45 18.61
CA GLY A 218 22.46 6.87 18.36
C GLY A 218 22.83 8.17 19.08
N GLU A 219 24.11 8.55 19.04
CA GLU A 219 24.62 9.80 19.64
C GLU A 219 25.07 10.82 18.58
N ALA A 220 25.09 10.43 17.30
CA ALA A 220 25.70 11.20 16.22
C ALA A 220 24.87 12.43 15.77
N ALA A 221 23.57 12.47 16.11
CA ALA A 221 22.66 13.57 15.81
C ALA A 221 22.11 14.24 17.08
N PRO A 222 22.95 14.91 17.90
CA PRO A 222 22.49 15.52 19.16
C PRO A 222 21.49 16.66 18.96
N TRP A 223 21.41 17.21 17.75
CA TRP A 223 20.46 18.25 17.35
C TRP A 223 19.08 17.69 16.96
N TYR A 224 18.94 16.38 16.78
CA TYR A 224 17.69 15.75 16.37
C TYR A 224 16.92 15.13 17.54
N ASP A 225 15.81 15.76 17.92
CA ASP A 225 14.96 15.30 19.04
C ASP A 225 13.82 14.36 18.63
N GLY A 226 13.61 14.14 17.33
CA GLY A 226 12.51 13.31 16.82
C GLY A 226 12.65 11.81 17.08
N PRO A 227 11.65 10.98 16.70
CA PRO A 227 11.70 9.53 16.91
C PRO A 227 12.68 8.84 15.95
N THR A 228 13.10 7.63 16.30
CA THR A 228 13.72 6.70 15.35
C THR A 228 12.71 6.22 14.30
N LEU A 229 13.17 5.60 13.22
CA LEU A 229 12.29 4.99 12.21
C LEU A 229 11.34 3.96 12.84
N LEU A 230 11.84 3.05 13.68
CA LEU A 230 11.00 2.04 14.30
C LEU A 230 9.98 2.66 15.28
N GLU A 231 10.42 3.61 16.12
CA GLU A 231 9.53 4.32 17.04
C GLU A 231 8.39 5.01 16.29
N HIS A 232 8.71 5.66 15.17
CA HIS A 232 7.71 6.29 14.33
C HIS A 232 6.74 5.25 13.76
N LEU A 233 7.23 4.18 13.11
CA LEU A 233 6.39 3.12 12.55
C LEU A 233 5.50 2.41 13.59
N GLU A 234 5.95 2.30 14.84
CA GLU A 234 5.12 1.81 15.96
C GLU A 234 4.02 2.78 16.39
N SER A 235 4.22 4.08 16.17
CA SER A 235 3.34 5.15 16.63
C SER A 235 2.37 5.70 15.57
N VAL A 236 2.66 5.47 14.27
CA VAL A 236 1.82 5.95 13.17
C VAL A 236 0.37 5.53 13.43
N PRO A 237 -0.60 6.45 13.45
CA PRO A 237 -1.99 6.06 13.55
C PRO A 237 -2.34 5.29 12.28
N LEU A 238 -2.74 4.03 12.40
CA LEU A 238 -3.40 3.38 11.28
C LEU A 238 -4.76 4.03 11.18
N ALA A 239 -5.07 4.65 10.04
CA ALA A 239 -6.40 5.18 9.78
C ALA A 239 -7.41 4.07 10.06
N SER A 240 -8.11 4.16 11.19
CA SER A 240 -9.14 3.21 11.58
C SER A 240 -10.33 3.46 10.66
N HIS A 241 -10.31 2.81 9.50
CA HIS A 241 -11.37 2.87 8.51
C HIS A 241 -11.88 4.30 8.25
N GLU A 242 -10.99 5.23 7.89
CA GLU A 242 -11.35 6.53 7.31
C GLU A 242 -11.90 6.37 5.87
N GLY A 243 -12.82 5.42 5.71
CA GLY A 243 -13.70 5.35 4.55
C GLY A 243 -15.02 6.02 4.88
N LEU A 244 -15.90 6.06 3.88
CA LEU A 244 -17.27 6.53 4.06
C LEU A 244 -17.94 5.80 5.25
N PRO A 245 -18.64 6.51 6.16
CA PRO A 245 -19.37 5.88 7.26
C PRO A 245 -20.54 5.02 6.75
N GLU A 246 -21.07 5.34 5.57
CA GLU A 246 -22.18 4.62 4.97
C GLU A 246 -21.75 3.38 4.20
N LEU A 247 -22.61 2.36 4.29
CA LEU A 247 -22.33 1.04 3.73
C LEU A 247 -22.04 1.09 2.22
N ARG A 248 -20.96 0.42 1.83
CA ARG A 248 -20.69 -0.06 0.47
C ARG A 248 -20.44 -1.56 0.54
N PHE A 249 -21.42 -2.38 0.15
CA PHE A 249 -21.28 -3.83 0.19
C PHE A 249 -21.44 -4.42 -1.22
N PRO A 250 -20.33 -4.57 -1.97
CA PRO A 250 -20.37 -5.21 -3.28
C PRO A 250 -20.61 -6.71 -3.13
N VAL A 251 -21.69 -7.20 -3.71
CA VAL A 251 -22.09 -8.61 -3.62
C VAL A 251 -21.12 -9.45 -4.46
N GLN A 252 -20.49 -10.43 -3.82
CA GLN A 252 -19.57 -11.38 -4.45
C GLN A 252 -20.27 -12.68 -4.84
N TYR A 253 -21.16 -13.15 -3.98
CA TYR A 253 -21.78 -14.46 -4.12
C TYR A 253 -23.17 -14.51 -3.46
N VAL A 254 -24.06 -15.32 -4.01
CA VAL A 254 -25.41 -15.56 -3.46
C VAL A 254 -25.45 -16.97 -2.88
N ILE A 255 -25.69 -17.07 -1.58
CA ILE A 255 -25.73 -18.33 -0.83
C ILE A 255 -27.20 -18.76 -0.68
N ARG A 256 -27.53 -19.95 -1.19
CA ARG A 256 -28.86 -20.56 -1.08
C ARG A 256 -28.76 -22.08 -0.85
N PRO A 257 -28.51 -22.55 0.38
CA PRO A 257 -28.40 -23.96 0.71
C PRO A 257 -29.78 -24.64 0.84
N SER A 258 -30.84 -23.88 1.09
CA SER A 258 -32.22 -24.33 1.19
C SER A 258 -33.18 -23.28 0.65
N LEU A 259 -34.48 -23.61 0.55
CA LEU A 259 -35.51 -22.67 0.10
C LEU A 259 -35.70 -21.49 1.08
N ASP A 260 -35.47 -21.72 2.37
CA ASP A 260 -35.72 -20.72 3.43
C ASP A 260 -34.49 -19.86 3.75
N TYR A 261 -33.34 -20.12 3.12
CA TYR A 261 -32.12 -19.35 3.34
C TYR A 261 -31.64 -18.71 2.04
N ARG A 262 -31.58 -17.38 2.03
CA ARG A 262 -30.92 -16.59 1.00
C ARG A 262 -30.03 -15.54 1.64
N GLY A 263 -28.72 -15.69 1.46
CA GLY A 263 -27.71 -14.75 1.94
C GLY A 263 -26.88 -14.17 0.79
N PHE A 264 -26.43 -12.93 0.96
CA PHE A 264 -25.55 -12.24 0.02
C PHE A 264 -24.19 -12.06 0.66
N ALA A 265 -23.20 -12.80 0.16
CA ALA A 265 -21.86 -12.81 0.68
C ALA A 265 -20.98 -11.81 -0.07
N GLY A 266 -20.11 -11.15 0.68
CA GLY A 266 -19.19 -10.15 0.18
C GLY A 266 -18.29 -9.62 1.29
N GLN A 267 -17.32 -8.81 0.89
CA GLN A 267 -16.49 -8.05 1.81
C GLN A 267 -17.02 -6.61 1.86
N ILE A 268 -17.22 -6.07 3.06
CA ILE A 268 -17.66 -4.68 3.23
C ILE A 268 -16.54 -3.76 2.72
N ALA A 269 -16.84 -2.96 1.70
CA ALA A 269 -15.86 -2.07 1.06
C ALA A 269 -15.69 -0.75 1.81
N ALA A 270 -16.76 -0.25 2.43
CA ALA A 270 -16.79 0.93 3.29
C ALA A 270 -18.00 0.88 4.24
N GLY A 271 -17.92 1.64 5.32
CA GLY A 271 -18.99 1.83 6.28
C GLY A 271 -19.23 0.68 7.25
N VAL A 272 -20.33 0.81 7.98
CA VAL A 272 -20.81 -0.13 8.99
C VAL A 272 -22.22 -0.59 8.61
N VAL A 273 -22.54 -1.85 8.86
CA VAL A 273 -23.89 -2.40 8.72
C VAL A 273 -24.32 -3.08 10.00
N ARG A 274 -25.57 -2.84 10.40
CA ARG A 274 -26.21 -3.48 11.55
C ARG A 274 -27.44 -4.26 11.13
N ALA A 275 -27.77 -5.29 11.91
CA ALA A 275 -29.08 -5.91 11.82
C ALA A 275 -30.16 -4.83 12.05
N GLY A 276 -31.08 -4.72 11.11
CA GLY A 276 -32.12 -3.72 11.09
C GLY A 276 -31.85 -2.48 10.23
N ASP A 277 -30.67 -2.34 9.63
CA ASP A 277 -30.39 -1.22 8.73
C ASP A 277 -31.25 -1.26 7.47
N GLU A 278 -31.73 -0.10 7.04
CA GLU A 278 -32.35 0.08 5.73
C GLU A 278 -31.28 0.20 4.64
N VAL A 279 -31.41 -0.63 3.61
CA VAL A 279 -30.47 -0.71 2.50
C VAL A 279 -31.18 -0.61 1.16
N VAL A 280 -30.44 -0.16 0.16
CA VAL A 280 -30.87 -0.08 -1.23
C VAL A 280 -29.96 -0.95 -2.08
N VAL A 281 -30.55 -1.71 -2.99
CA VAL A 281 -29.85 -2.57 -3.93
C VAL A 281 -29.57 -1.79 -5.22
N LEU A 282 -28.31 -1.61 -5.59
CA LEU A 282 -27.90 -1.08 -6.89
C LEU A 282 -27.59 -2.22 -7.87
N PRO A 283 -28.02 -2.11 -9.14
CA PRO A 283 -28.61 -0.94 -9.80
C PRO A 283 -30.13 -0.83 -9.69
N SER A 284 -30.82 -1.84 -9.14
CA SER A 284 -32.30 -1.92 -9.19
C SER A 284 -33.04 -0.78 -8.47
N GLY A 285 -32.39 -0.14 -7.49
CA GLY A 285 -32.95 0.91 -6.66
C GLY A 285 -33.96 0.43 -5.60
N LYS A 286 -34.21 -0.88 -5.51
CA LYS A 286 -35.14 -1.47 -4.54
C LYS A 286 -34.60 -1.36 -3.12
N ALA A 287 -35.45 -0.94 -2.19
CA ALA A 287 -35.14 -0.87 -0.77
C ALA A 287 -35.47 -2.19 -0.07
N SER A 288 -34.71 -2.51 0.97
CA SER A 288 -34.99 -3.59 1.91
C SER A 288 -34.36 -3.28 3.27
N LYS A 289 -34.43 -4.24 4.19
CA LYS A 289 -33.85 -4.18 5.53
C LYS A 289 -32.94 -5.38 5.76
N VAL A 290 -31.78 -5.14 6.36
CA VAL A 290 -30.89 -6.23 6.79
C VAL A 290 -31.54 -6.93 7.97
N VAL A 291 -31.85 -8.22 7.85
CA VAL A 291 -32.45 -8.99 8.96
C VAL A 291 -31.41 -9.72 9.80
N ALA A 292 -30.25 -10.02 9.22
CA ALA A 292 -29.16 -10.68 9.91
C ALA A 292 -27.83 -10.52 9.16
N ILE A 293 -26.75 -10.63 9.91
CA ILE A 293 -25.38 -10.66 9.43
C ILE A 293 -24.77 -11.98 9.90
N ASP A 294 -24.46 -12.88 8.99
CA ASP A 294 -23.92 -14.20 9.30
C ASP A 294 -22.41 -14.25 8.97
N THR A 295 -21.61 -14.85 9.87
CA THR A 295 -20.18 -15.17 9.67
C THR A 295 -19.92 -16.67 9.84
N TYR A 296 -18.68 -17.11 9.64
CA TYR A 296 -18.30 -18.51 9.91
C TYR A 296 -18.54 -18.90 11.37
N GLU A 297 -18.28 -18.00 12.31
CA GLU A 297 -18.41 -18.25 13.75
C GLU A 297 -19.87 -18.12 14.25
N GLY A 298 -20.78 -17.67 13.38
CA GLY A 298 -22.18 -17.46 13.68
C GLY A 298 -22.67 -16.05 13.35
N PRO A 299 -23.92 -15.74 13.71
CA PRO A 299 -24.50 -14.42 13.48
C PRO A 299 -23.91 -13.36 14.40
N ILE A 300 -23.81 -12.13 13.90
CA ILE A 300 -23.34 -10.95 14.61
C ILE A 300 -24.33 -9.79 14.42
N GLU A 301 -24.32 -8.83 15.34
CA GLU A 301 -25.24 -7.67 15.30
C GLU A 301 -24.73 -6.53 14.41
N GLU A 302 -23.41 -6.43 14.27
CA GLU A 302 -22.73 -5.34 13.58
C GLU A 302 -21.51 -5.87 12.82
N ALA A 303 -21.32 -5.37 11.60
CA ALA A 303 -20.11 -5.60 10.82
C ALA A 303 -19.63 -4.29 10.18
N PHE A 304 -18.33 -4.18 9.98
CA PHE A 304 -17.68 -2.98 9.45
C PHE A 304 -16.66 -3.36 8.39
N ALA A 305 -16.29 -2.40 7.52
CA ALA A 305 -15.22 -2.61 6.56
C ALA A 305 -13.91 -2.96 7.27
N PRO A 306 -13.11 -3.96 6.82
CA PRO A 306 -13.26 -4.77 5.62
C PRO A 306 -13.72 -6.21 5.95
N MET A 307 -14.65 -6.41 6.88
CA MET A 307 -15.13 -7.75 7.25
C MET A 307 -15.81 -8.44 6.06
N SER A 308 -15.56 -9.74 5.93
CA SER A 308 -16.29 -10.62 5.01
C SER A 308 -17.47 -11.25 5.73
N VAL A 309 -18.68 -10.94 5.27
CA VAL A 309 -19.93 -11.34 5.92
C VAL A 309 -20.96 -11.79 4.90
N THR A 310 -22.01 -12.45 5.38
CA THR A 310 -23.22 -12.75 4.60
C THR A 310 -24.38 -11.94 5.13
N LEU A 311 -24.98 -11.09 4.30
CA LEU A 311 -26.15 -10.29 4.66
C LEU A 311 -27.43 -11.01 4.21
N ARG A 312 -28.41 -11.10 5.10
CA ARG A 312 -29.76 -11.53 4.77
C ARG A 312 -30.70 -10.32 4.75
N LEU A 313 -31.59 -10.28 3.77
CA LEU A 313 -32.55 -9.19 3.58
C LEU A 313 -33.97 -9.65 3.92
N ALA A 314 -34.81 -8.70 4.33
CA ALA A 314 -36.23 -8.95 4.63
C ALA A 314 -37.04 -9.29 3.38
N ASP A 315 -36.68 -8.69 2.24
CA ASP A 315 -37.44 -8.79 1.00
C ASP A 315 -36.73 -9.68 -0.03
N GLU A 316 -37.53 -10.41 -0.81
CA GLU A 316 -37.02 -11.17 -1.95
C GLU A 316 -36.71 -10.27 -3.14
N ILE A 317 -35.53 -9.67 -3.12
CA ILE A 317 -35.03 -8.86 -4.24
C ILE A 317 -34.13 -9.73 -5.13
N ASP A 318 -34.21 -9.56 -6.44
CA ASP A 318 -33.25 -10.18 -7.35
C ASP A 318 -31.91 -9.44 -7.27
N ILE A 319 -30.87 -10.13 -6.82
CA ILE A 319 -29.54 -9.60 -6.53
C ILE A 319 -28.53 -10.65 -6.97
N SER A 320 -27.50 -10.21 -7.67
CA SER A 320 -26.47 -11.03 -8.28
C SER A 320 -25.07 -10.49 -7.99
N ARG A 321 -24.03 -11.23 -8.41
CA ARG A 321 -22.65 -10.75 -8.30
C ARG A 321 -22.46 -9.47 -9.12
N GLY A 322 -21.82 -8.47 -8.53
CA GLY A 322 -21.59 -7.17 -9.15
C GLY A 322 -22.68 -6.14 -8.87
N ASP A 323 -23.74 -6.52 -8.15
CA ASP A 323 -24.66 -5.59 -7.50
C ASP A 323 -24.06 -5.07 -6.18
N MET A 324 -24.59 -3.98 -5.65
CA MET A 324 -24.10 -3.38 -4.41
C MET A 324 -25.25 -3.05 -3.46
N LEU A 325 -25.11 -3.43 -2.20
CA LEU A 325 -25.97 -2.95 -1.11
C LEU A 325 -25.37 -1.68 -0.52
N VAL A 326 -26.18 -0.64 -0.39
CA VAL A 326 -25.78 0.66 0.16
C VAL A 326 -26.83 1.17 1.13
N HIS A 327 -26.45 2.03 2.09
CA HIS A 327 -27.46 2.74 2.88
C HIS A 327 -28.26 3.72 2.00
N GLY A 328 -29.55 3.87 2.29
CA GLY A 328 -30.46 4.63 1.43
C GLY A 328 -30.13 6.12 1.27
N GLY A 329 -29.57 6.74 2.31
CA GLY A 329 -29.33 8.19 2.40
C GLY A 329 -28.03 8.71 1.78
N ALA A 330 -27.06 7.84 1.47
CA ALA A 330 -25.76 8.24 0.93
C ALA A 330 -25.29 7.26 -0.15
N ARG A 331 -25.93 7.35 -1.31
CA ARG A 331 -25.65 6.46 -2.45
C ARG A 331 -24.39 6.89 -3.20
N PRO A 332 -23.57 5.95 -3.69
CA PRO A 332 -22.48 6.26 -4.61
C PRO A 332 -23.03 6.80 -5.94
N ALA A 333 -22.17 7.42 -6.73
CA ALA A 333 -22.52 7.84 -8.08
C ALA A 333 -22.76 6.60 -8.97
N VAL A 334 -23.91 6.57 -9.65
CA VAL A 334 -24.23 5.55 -10.65
C VAL A 334 -23.94 6.13 -12.02
N THR A 335 -22.85 5.70 -12.66
CA THR A 335 -22.39 6.31 -13.92
C THR A 335 -21.80 5.27 -14.87
N ASP A 336 -21.92 5.52 -16.16
CA ASP A 336 -21.21 4.80 -17.23
C ASP A 336 -20.02 5.59 -17.78
N ARG A 337 -19.83 6.84 -17.33
CA ARG A 337 -18.71 7.70 -17.71
C ARG A 337 -17.84 7.93 -16.48
N LEU A 338 -16.55 7.64 -16.60
CA LEU A 338 -15.56 7.85 -15.54
C LEU A 338 -14.52 8.85 -16.02
N ASP A 339 -14.22 9.85 -15.21
CA ASP A 339 -12.99 10.62 -15.33
C ASP A 339 -12.03 10.06 -14.28
N ALA A 340 -10.84 9.64 -14.72
CA ALA A 340 -9.92 8.90 -13.85
C ALA A 340 -8.46 9.23 -14.14
N ARG A 341 -7.63 9.09 -13.11
CA ARG A 341 -6.18 8.97 -13.27
C ARG A 341 -5.84 7.51 -13.45
N VAL A 342 -4.99 7.19 -14.42
CA VAL A 342 -4.62 5.81 -14.74
C VAL A 342 -3.11 5.69 -14.81
N VAL A 343 -2.56 4.68 -14.15
CA VAL A 343 -1.17 4.24 -14.31
C VAL A 343 -1.16 3.12 -15.34
N TRP A 344 -0.53 3.36 -16.49
CA TRP A 344 -0.38 2.35 -17.54
C TRP A 344 0.78 1.41 -17.24
N MET A 345 0.54 0.10 -17.29
CA MET A 345 1.45 -0.93 -16.78
C MET A 345 1.91 -1.92 -17.87
N GLU A 346 1.42 -1.75 -19.10
CA GLU A 346 1.69 -2.63 -20.23
C GLU A 346 2.76 -2.03 -21.15
N GLU A 347 3.66 -2.88 -21.68
CA GLU A 347 4.71 -2.42 -22.61
C GLU A 347 4.11 -1.86 -23.89
N LYS A 348 3.05 -2.51 -24.37
CA LYS A 348 2.28 -2.01 -25.49
C LYS A 348 1.51 -0.77 -25.07
N ALA A 349 1.68 0.31 -25.81
CA ALA A 349 0.95 1.55 -25.58
C ALA A 349 -0.57 1.34 -25.61
N LEU A 350 -1.29 2.14 -24.81
CA LEU A 350 -2.74 2.17 -24.81
C LEU A 350 -3.26 2.48 -26.22
N ASP A 351 -4.20 1.67 -26.69
CA ASP A 351 -4.84 1.79 -27.99
C ASP A 351 -6.29 2.25 -27.76
N PRO A 352 -6.62 3.52 -27.99
CA PRO A 352 -7.95 4.06 -27.69
C PRO A 352 -9.05 3.49 -28.59
N THR A 353 -8.69 2.77 -29.67
CA THR A 353 -9.66 2.13 -30.56
C THR A 353 -10.10 0.75 -30.05
N ARG A 354 -9.42 0.21 -29.04
CA ARG A 354 -9.75 -1.09 -28.44
C ARG A 354 -10.72 -0.95 -27.29
N THR A 355 -11.59 -1.95 -27.18
CA THR A 355 -12.38 -2.17 -25.97
C THR A 355 -11.57 -2.97 -24.97
N TYR A 356 -11.51 -2.48 -23.75
CA TYR A 356 -10.90 -3.14 -22.60
C TYR A 356 -11.98 -3.71 -21.68
N VAL A 357 -11.57 -4.46 -20.68
CA VAL A 357 -12.42 -4.91 -19.59
C VAL A 357 -12.06 -4.11 -18.34
N LEU A 358 -13.03 -3.41 -17.77
CA LEU A 358 -12.89 -2.72 -16.49
C LEU A 358 -13.43 -3.61 -15.39
N LYS A 359 -12.61 -3.85 -14.36
CA LYS A 359 -13.03 -4.51 -13.12
C LYS A 359 -13.04 -3.50 -11.98
N HIS A 360 -14.20 -3.33 -11.37
CA HIS A 360 -14.47 -2.43 -10.25
C HIS A 360 -15.20 -3.22 -9.17
N THR A 361 -14.63 -3.28 -7.97
CA THR A 361 -15.11 -4.15 -6.88
C THR A 361 -15.37 -5.60 -7.36
N THR A 362 -16.63 -6.04 -7.39
CA THR A 362 -17.06 -7.37 -7.82
C THR A 362 -17.68 -7.37 -9.22
N ARG A 363 -17.83 -6.18 -9.81
CA ARG A 363 -18.43 -5.93 -11.11
C ARG A 363 -17.37 -5.84 -12.19
N THR A 364 -17.68 -6.39 -13.35
CA THR A 364 -16.85 -6.31 -14.55
C THR A 364 -17.70 -5.79 -15.70
N THR A 365 -17.16 -4.87 -16.49
CA THR A 365 -17.84 -4.34 -17.67
C THR A 365 -16.85 -4.07 -18.79
N ARG A 366 -17.32 -4.07 -20.04
CA ARG A 366 -16.52 -3.58 -21.15
C ARG A 366 -16.39 -2.06 -21.06
N VAL A 367 -15.25 -1.53 -21.47
CA VAL A 367 -14.96 -0.11 -21.42
C VAL A 367 -14.22 0.32 -22.68
N ASP A 368 -14.62 1.46 -23.22
CA ASP A 368 -13.91 2.14 -24.30
C ASP A 368 -13.23 3.39 -23.76
N VAL A 369 -12.06 3.72 -24.31
CA VAL A 369 -11.36 4.96 -23.96
C VAL A 369 -11.97 6.09 -24.79
N GLU A 370 -12.75 6.95 -24.13
CA GLU A 370 -13.41 8.06 -24.83
C GLU A 370 -12.40 9.16 -25.17
N ARG A 371 -11.52 9.49 -24.23
CA ARG A 371 -10.47 10.50 -24.42
C ARG A 371 -9.30 10.29 -23.47
N ILE A 372 -8.10 10.61 -23.95
CA ILE A 372 -6.90 10.80 -23.13
C ILE A 372 -6.71 12.32 -23.03
N ASP A 373 -6.82 12.87 -21.83
CA ASP A 373 -6.76 14.31 -21.61
C ASP A 373 -5.32 14.80 -21.55
N ALA A 374 -4.50 14.14 -20.73
CA ALA A 374 -3.11 14.52 -20.51
C ALA A 374 -2.29 13.40 -19.87
N ILE A 375 -0.97 13.42 -20.10
CA ILE A 375 0.02 12.73 -19.27
C ILE A 375 0.48 13.70 -18.19
N ILE A 376 0.60 13.20 -16.96
CA ILE A 376 1.14 13.93 -15.83
C ILE A 376 2.60 13.52 -15.65
N ASP A 377 3.48 14.52 -15.71
CA ASP A 377 4.87 14.34 -15.32
C ASP A 377 4.94 14.25 -13.78
N PRO A 378 5.38 13.13 -13.21
CA PRO A 378 5.40 12.93 -11.76
C PRO A 378 6.50 13.73 -11.05
N GLU A 379 7.46 14.29 -11.78
CA GLU A 379 8.57 15.08 -11.24
C GLU A 379 8.19 16.57 -11.15
N THR A 380 7.57 17.09 -12.21
CA THR A 380 7.20 18.51 -12.34
C THR A 380 5.73 18.79 -12.00
N LEU A 381 4.89 17.75 -11.94
CA LEU A 381 3.43 17.81 -11.81
C LEU A 381 2.72 18.49 -13.01
N ALA A 382 3.45 18.75 -14.09
CA ALA A 382 2.89 19.34 -15.29
C ALA A 382 1.99 18.33 -16.02
N ALA A 383 0.83 18.80 -16.46
CA ALA A 383 -0.08 18.03 -17.32
C ALA A 383 0.12 18.44 -18.78
N THR A 384 0.48 17.49 -19.63
CA THR A 384 0.71 17.72 -21.07
C THR A 384 -0.32 16.93 -21.88
N PRO A 385 -1.04 17.56 -22.83
CA PRO A 385 -1.97 16.84 -23.71
C PRO A 385 -1.31 15.65 -24.41
N ALA A 386 -1.99 14.51 -24.44
CA ALA A 386 -1.45 13.28 -24.99
C ALA A 386 -2.51 12.49 -25.76
N ALA A 387 -2.07 11.76 -26.79
CA ALA A 387 -2.93 10.89 -27.60
C ALA A 387 -2.66 9.39 -27.40
N ARG A 388 -1.66 9.04 -26.58
CA ARG A 388 -1.28 7.67 -26.22
C ARG A 388 -0.73 7.65 -24.79
N LEU A 389 -0.78 6.49 -24.15
CA LEU A 389 -0.07 6.21 -22.91
C LEU A 389 0.90 5.06 -23.15
N GLU A 390 2.17 5.27 -22.79
CA GLU A 390 3.22 4.26 -22.82
C GLU A 390 3.45 3.66 -21.42
N LEU A 391 4.29 2.62 -21.35
CA LEU A 391 4.62 1.96 -20.09
C LEU A 391 5.06 2.97 -19.02
N ASN A 392 4.44 2.90 -17.84
CA ASN A 392 4.66 3.77 -16.68
C ASN A 392 4.16 5.22 -16.83
N ASP A 393 3.44 5.55 -17.90
CA ASP A 393 2.75 6.84 -17.99
C ASP A 393 1.59 6.91 -16.99
N ILE A 394 1.40 8.11 -16.45
CA ILE A 394 0.28 8.43 -15.57
C ILE A 394 -0.61 9.40 -16.32
N GLY A 395 -1.74 8.90 -16.81
CA GLY A 395 -2.68 9.66 -17.63
C GLY A 395 -3.90 10.14 -16.86
N ARG A 396 -4.53 11.20 -17.35
CA ARG A 396 -5.95 11.51 -17.10
C ARG A 396 -6.76 11.06 -18.30
N LEU A 397 -7.78 10.24 -18.08
CA LEU A 397 -8.63 9.71 -19.13
C LEU A 397 -10.11 9.86 -18.77
N THR A 398 -10.93 10.04 -19.81
CA THR A 398 -12.36 9.74 -19.75
C THR A 398 -12.58 8.33 -20.32
N LEU A 399 -13.23 7.48 -19.54
CA LEU A 399 -13.64 6.14 -19.92
C LEU A 399 -15.16 6.05 -20.07
N ARG A 400 -15.63 5.25 -21.04
CA ARG A 400 -17.05 4.93 -21.24
C ARG A 400 -17.30 3.44 -21.03
N CYS A 401 -17.97 3.10 -19.94
CA CYS A 401 -18.38 1.76 -19.60
C CYS A 401 -19.65 1.35 -20.36
N HIS A 402 -19.79 0.07 -20.69
CA HIS A 402 -20.98 -0.47 -21.36
C HIS A 402 -22.11 -0.79 -20.39
N SER A 403 -21.81 -0.81 -19.10
CA SER A 403 -22.79 -0.89 -18.02
C SER A 403 -22.38 0.05 -16.90
N PRO A 404 -23.34 0.65 -16.19
CA PRO A 404 -23.02 1.59 -15.13
C PRO A 404 -22.26 0.89 -13.99
N LEU A 405 -21.40 1.67 -13.34
CA LEU A 405 -20.69 1.33 -12.12
C LEU A 405 -21.22 2.17 -10.95
N PHE A 406 -20.86 1.76 -9.73
CA PHE A 406 -21.26 2.41 -8.48
C PHE A 406 -20.02 2.94 -7.78
N VAL A 407 -19.70 4.20 -8.02
CA VAL A 407 -18.36 4.73 -7.74
C VAL A 407 -18.42 5.86 -6.71
N ASP A 408 -17.38 5.92 -5.89
CA ASP A 408 -17.06 7.07 -5.06
C ASP A 408 -15.71 7.65 -5.53
N ALA A 409 -15.38 8.88 -5.14
CA ALA A 409 -14.05 9.42 -5.41
C ALA A 409 -12.99 8.60 -4.66
N TYR A 410 -11.83 8.35 -5.29
CA TYR A 410 -10.76 7.56 -4.67
C TYR A 410 -10.28 8.14 -3.33
N ALA A 411 -10.30 9.47 -3.20
CA ALA A 411 -9.96 10.17 -1.96
C ALA A 411 -10.96 9.93 -0.81
N ALA A 412 -12.22 9.59 -1.12
CA ALA A 412 -13.25 9.31 -0.12
C ALA A 412 -13.33 7.80 0.21
N SER A 413 -13.08 6.93 -0.77
CA SER A 413 -13.06 5.49 -0.59
C SER A 413 -12.18 4.84 -1.65
N ARG A 414 -11.02 4.33 -1.23
CA ARG A 414 -10.11 3.60 -2.14
C ARG A 414 -10.80 2.38 -2.76
N SER A 415 -11.59 1.64 -1.98
CA SER A 415 -12.24 0.40 -2.43
C SER A 415 -13.25 0.62 -3.56
N THR A 416 -13.97 1.75 -3.55
CA THR A 416 -15.02 2.07 -4.53
C THR A 416 -14.64 3.18 -5.51
N GLY A 417 -13.47 3.81 -5.34
CA GLY A 417 -12.86 4.71 -6.30
C GLY A 417 -11.71 4.09 -7.12
N ALA A 418 -11.32 2.84 -6.82
CA ALA A 418 -10.31 2.11 -7.59
C ALA A 418 -10.91 1.21 -8.66
N PHE A 419 -10.20 1.03 -9.77
CA PHE A 419 -10.47 -0.02 -10.74
C PHE A 419 -9.18 -0.52 -11.40
N ILE A 420 -9.28 -1.62 -12.12
CA ILE A 420 -8.23 -2.07 -13.04
C ILE A 420 -8.78 -2.18 -14.46
N LEU A 421 -7.91 -1.95 -15.44
CA LEU A 421 -8.15 -2.28 -16.83
C LEU A 421 -7.46 -3.59 -17.17
N VAL A 422 -8.17 -4.44 -17.89
CA VAL A 422 -7.74 -5.76 -18.33
C VAL A 422 -7.88 -5.83 -19.84
N ASP A 423 -6.85 -6.33 -20.53
CA ASP A 423 -6.93 -6.60 -21.95
C ASP A 423 -7.83 -7.82 -22.20
N ALA A 424 -8.83 -7.65 -23.08
CA ALA A 424 -9.87 -8.65 -23.27
C ALA A 424 -9.40 -9.93 -23.98
N LEU A 425 -8.22 -9.90 -24.63
CA LEU A 425 -7.69 -11.04 -25.38
C LEU A 425 -6.70 -11.85 -24.54
N THR A 426 -5.80 -11.16 -23.84
CA THR A 426 -4.73 -11.77 -23.03
C THR A 426 -5.18 -12.06 -21.60
N ASN A 427 -6.17 -11.33 -21.08
CA ASN A 427 -6.54 -11.24 -19.67
C ASN A 427 -5.47 -10.62 -18.77
N ASP A 428 -4.49 -9.93 -19.34
CA ASP A 428 -3.48 -9.22 -18.58
C ASP A 428 -4.05 -7.94 -17.97
N THR A 429 -3.65 -7.63 -16.74
CA THR A 429 -3.97 -6.35 -16.11
C THR A 429 -3.04 -5.28 -16.67
N VAL A 430 -3.58 -4.41 -17.52
CA VAL A 430 -2.82 -3.41 -18.28
C VAL A 430 -2.76 -2.05 -17.60
N ALA A 431 -3.69 -1.75 -16.70
CA ALA A 431 -3.70 -0.47 -15.99
C ALA A 431 -4.37 -0.52 -14.61
N ALA A 432 -3.95 0.36 -13.72
CA ALA A 432 -4.62 0.66 -12.44
C ALA A 432 -5.19 2.07 -12.49
N GLY A 433 -6.42 2.26 -12.02
CA GLY A 433 -7.15 3.52 -12.14
C GLY A 433 -7.74 4.02 -10.82
N MET A 434 -7.76 5.33 -10.67
CA MET A 434 -8.32 6.07 -9.53
C MET A 434 -9.31 7.11 -10.06
N ILE A 435 -10.57 7.00 -9.63
CA ILE A 435 -11.71 7.84 -10.01
C ILE A 435 -11.67 9.16 -9.25
#